data_AF-A0A4R8MWI9-F1
#
_entry.id   AF-A0A4R8MWI9-F1
#
_cell.length_a   1.000
_cell.length_b   1.000
_cell.length_c   1.000
_cell.angle_alpha   90.00
_cell.angle_beta   90.00
_cell.angle_gamma   90.00
#
_symmetry.space_group_name_H-M   'P 1'
#
loop_
_entity.id
_entity.type
_entity.pdbx_description
1 polymer ?
#
loop_
_entity_poly.entity_id
_entity_poly.type
_entity_poly.pdbx_seq_one_letter_code
_entity_poly.pdbx_strand_id
1 'polypeptide(L)'
;MNRSTLSLLTILNIFFLGIFAIPTYPAELRFPNGEVFHTEFVYEDERLLVVRFKGSEYKVPKKDLEYYDLVNKRQLNNSYKIAILSLKNGSVIKGTIADKSKDEVIIKSELGFLTINKNEIKNDVSETDERPEFPIIYLANDKLDNQTRVGGSITYLPLFPPLGNQTPPLYGVSMFTEPAFLRFKNTYQLGFKFEYLQSTGPINEITTQSGYVYLHQSKIFQSNPLLDFYGIVGIGISSISFRFDQNNSIIGQNPSAYIELGWQGLKYGHSFYRIGWKNLCFFEIEKIHCGSGLEMSGGINF
;
A
#
# COMPACT_ATOMS: atom_id res chain seq x y z
N MET A 1 14.98 31.81 -50.51
CA MET A 1 14.17 30.76 -49.84
C MET A 1 15.07 29.56 -49.61
N ASN A 2 15.31 28.98 -48.45
CA ASN A 2 14.96 29.24 -47.05
C ASN A 2 16.11 28.64 -46.24
N ARG A 3 16.79 29.42 -45.39
CA ARG A 3 17.90 28.95 -44.55
C ARG A 3 17.75 29.38 -43.08
N SER A 4 16.51 29.56 -42.62
CA SER A 4 16.20 30.10 -41.28
C SER A 4 15.39 29.16 -40.36
N THR A 5 15.11 27.92 -40.74
CA THR A 5 14.26 27.03 -39.93
C THR A 5 14.99 26.16 -38.92
N LEU A 6 16.34 26.13 -38.91
CA LEU A 6 17.09 25.20 -38.06
C LEU A 6 17.54 25.76 -36.70
N SER A 7 17.39 27.06 -36.41
CA SER A 7 17.81 27.64 -35.12
C SER A 7 16.69 27.76 -34.08
N LEU A 8 15.41 27.70 -34.49
CA LEU A 8 14.28 27.79 -33.57
C LEU A 8 14.01 26.48 -32.81
N LEU A 9 14.32 25.32 -33.42
CA LEU A 9 14.07 24.01 -32.80
C LEU A 9 15.03 23.67 -31.66
N THR A 10 16.26 24.20 -31.72
CA THR A 10 17.29 24.03 -30.68
C THR A 10 17.08 24.97 -29.50
N ILE A 11 16.53 26.17 -29.71
CA ILE A 11 16.18 27.09 -28.62
C ILE A 11 14.94 26.58 -27.85
N LEU A 12 13.98 25.95 -28.54
CA LEU A 12 12.80 25.36 -27.91
C LEU A 12 13.14 24.12 -27.05
N ASN A 13 14.17 23.34 -27.43
CA ASN A 13 14.62 22.17 -26.65
C ASN A 13 15.39 22.56 -25.37
N ILE A 14 16.09 23.70 -25.36
CA ILE A 14 16.79 24.17 -24.16
C ILE A 14 15.81 24.82 -23.17
N PHE A 15 14.70 25.40 -23.64
CA PHE A 15 13.67 25.95 -22.77
C PHE A 15 12.79 24.88 -22.09
N PHE A 16 12.74 23.65 -22.64
CA PHE A 16 11.97 22.55 -22.04
C PHE A 16 12.75 21.74 -20.99
N LEU A 17 14.08 21.88 -20.95
CA LEU A 17 14.94 21.31 -19.90
C LEU A 17 15.07 22.20 -18.65
N GLY A 18 14.51 23.42 -18.68
CA GLY A 18 14.51 24.37 -17.56
C GLY A 18 13.27 24.28 -16.66
N ILE A 19 12.44 23.25 -16.80
CA ILE A 19 11.15 23.14 -16.12
C ILE A 19 11.28 22.25 -14.87
N PHE A 20 11.14 22.90 -13.71
CA PHE A 20 10.93 22.37 -12.35
C PHE A 20 12.10 21.72 -11.61
N ALA A 21 13.10 22.52 -11.24
CA ALA A 21 13.69 22.33 -9.91
C ALA A 21 12.65 22.84 -8.89
N ILE A 22 11.79 21.95 -8.38
CA ILE A 22 10.83 22.29 -7.32
C ILE A 22 11.67 22.69 -6.09
N PRO A 23 11.49 23.88 -5.52
CA PRO A 23 12.18 24.24 -4.29
C PRO A 23 11.73 23.26 -3.19
N THR A 24 12.68 22.46 -2.70
CA THR A 24 12.45 21.60 -1.54
C THR A 24 12.41 22.47 -0.30
N TYR A 25 11.29 22.49 0.41
CA TYR A 25 11.20 23.19 1.69
C TYR A 25 11.81 22.29 2.77
N PRO A 26 12.79 22.76 3.54
CA PRO A 26 13.36 21.97 4.63
C PRO A 26 12.42 21.94 5.83
N ALA A 27 12.37 20.81 6.53
CA ALA A 27 11.58 20.62 7.74
C ALA A 27 12.38 19.92 8.85
N GLU A 28 12.25 20.40 10.08
CA GLU A 28 12.75 19.73 11.29
C GLU A 28 11.61 18.97 11.98
N LEU A 29 11.88 17.73 12.35
CA LEU A 29 11.00 16.87 13.13
C LEU A 29 11.72 16.47 14.41
N ARG A 30 11.06 16.62 15.56
CA ARG A 30 11.57 16.20 16.86
C ARG A 30 10.61 15.22 17.51
N PHE A 31 11.13 14.04 17.84
CA PHE A 31 10.41 13.00 18.54
C PHE A 31 10.62 13.10 20.06
N PRO A 32 9.65 12.64 20.88
CA PRO A 32 9.76 12.67 22.34
C PRO A 32 10.97 11.92 22.92
N ASN A 33 11.55 10.99 22.16
CA ASN A 33 12.74 10.24 22.52
C ASN A 33 14.06 11.02 22.27
N GLY A 34 13.97 12.29 21.86
CA GLY A 34 15.10 13.16 21.58
C GLY A 34 15.69 13.04 20.17
N GLU A 35 15.11 12.22 19.29
CA GLU A 35 15.57 12.08 17.90
C GLU A 35 15.08 13.26 17.06
N VAL A 36 16.02 13.85 16.32
CA VAL A 36 15.75 15.00 15.45
C VAL A 36 16.13 14.64 14.02
N PHE A 37 15.23 14.93 13.10
CA PHE A 37 15.41 14.69 11.67
C PHE A 37 15.21 15.99 10.89
N HIS A 38 16.20 16.33 10.07
CA HIS A 38 16.08 17.37 9.05
C HIS A 38 15.72 16.71 7.72
N THR A 39 14.54 17.05 7.22
CA THR A 39 13.85 16.39 6.12
C THR A 39 13.42 17.38 5.06
N GLU A 40 13.01 16.90 3.90
CA GLU A 40 12.31 17.69 2.88
C GLU A 40 10.81 17.61 3.16
N PHE A 41 10.16 18.75 3.34
CA PHE A 41 8.70 18.84 3.40
C PHE A 41 8.08 18.48 2.05
N VAL A 42 7.04 17.64 2.08
CA VAL A 42 6.24 17.28 0.90
C VAL A 42 4.84 17.88 1.00
N TYR A 43 4.08 17.52 2.04
CA TYR A 43 2.76 18.11 2.30
C TYR A 43 2.33 17.90 3.77
N GLU A 44 1.36 18.69 4.22
CA GLU A 44 0.73 18.58 5.54
C GLU A 44 -0.78 18.42 5.40
N ASP A 45 -1.38 17.58 6.24
CA ASP A 45 -2.82 17.46 6.46
C ASP A 45 -3.13 17.73 7.94
N GLU A 46 -4.39 17.71 8.39
CA GLU A 46 -4.79 18.00 9.78
C GLU A 46 -4.05 17.13 10.80
N ARG A 47 -3.82 15.85 10.49
CA ARG A 47 -3.29 14.85 11.43
C ARG A 47 -1.91 14.31 11.07
N LEU A 48 -1.47 14.52 9.85
CA LEU A 48 -0.30 13.87 9.26
C LEU A 48 0.63 14.92 8.66
N LEU A 49 1.92 14.65 8.77
CA LEU A 49 2.98 15.39 8.10
C LEU A 49 3.75 14.44 7.20
N VAL A 50 3.89 14.80 5.93
CA VAL A 50 4.60 13.99 4.93
C VAL A 50 5.89 14.66 4.55
N VAL A 51 6.97 13.91 4.73
CA VAL A 51 8.34 14.37 4.56
C VAL A 51 9.15 13.37 3.74
N ARG A 52 10.27 13.80 3.19
CA ARG A 52 11.25 12.94 2.54
C ARG A 52 12.59 13.02 3.28
N PHE A 53 13.17 11.86 3.54
CA PHE A 53 14.46 11.74 4.20
C PHE A 53 15.33 10.74 3.44
N LYS A 54 16.51 11.19 3.00
CA LYS A 54 17.47 10.41 2.19
C LYS A 54 16.81 9.74 0.96
N GLY A 55 15.88 10.43 0.31
CA GLY A 55 15.19 9.96 -0.90
C GLY A 55 13.91 9.16 -0.66
N SER A 56 13.63 8.70 0.56
CA SER A 56 12.39 7.98 0.90
C SER A 56 11.36 8.90 1.53
N GLU A 57 10.09 8.71 1.20
CA GLU A 57 8.96 9.47 1.78
C GLU A 57 8.46 8.79 3.06
N TYR A 58 8.03 9.58 4.04
CA TYR A 58 7.53 9.12 5.33
C TYR A 58 6.26 9.88 5.70
N LYS A 59 5.27 9.17 6.24
CA LYS A 59 4.01 9.70 6.79
C LYS A 59 4.06 9.65 8.30
N VAL A 60 4.25 10.80 8.94
CA VAL A 60 4.40 10.92 10.38
C VAL A 60 3.12 11.53 11.00
N PRO A 61 2.44 10.84 11.93
CA PRO A 61 1.36 11.43 12.72
C PRO A 61 1.86 12.58 13.58
N LYS A 62 1.20 13.75 13.54
CA LYS A 62 1.61 14.92 14.33
C LYS A 62 1.64 14.66 15.83
N LYS A 63 0.77 13.75 16.31
CA LYS A 63 0.71 13.32 17.71
C LYS A 63 1.95 12.55 18.19
N ASP A 64 2.75 12.01 17.27
CA ASP A 64 3.98 11.26 17.57
C ASP A 64 5.19 12.20 17.68
N LEU A 65 5.01 13.49 17.32
CA LEU A 65 6.04 14.52 17.36
C LEU A 65 5.92 15.34 18.65
N GLU A 66 7.07 15.61 19.29
CA GLU A 66 7.17 16.62 20.35
C GLU A 66 7.11 18.03 19.72
N TYR A 67 7.74 18.20 18.55
CA TYR A 67 7.86 19.47 17.86
C TYR A 67 8.15 19.27 16.36
N TYR A 68 7.74 20.23 15.52
CA TYR A 68 8.14 20.32 14.12
C TYR A 68 8.22 21.77 13.64
N ASP A 69 9.12 22.04 12.69
CA ASP A 69 9.29 23.34 12.03
C ASP A 69 9.45 23.15 10.52
N LEU A 70 8.62 23.83 9.73
CA LEU A 70 8.59 23.74 8.27
C LEU A 70 9.42 24.82 7.56
N VAL A 71 10.09 25.69 8.32
CA VAL A 71 10.82 26.86 7.80
C VAL A 71 12.34 26.72 8.01
N ASN A 72 12.80 25.64 8.65
CA ASN A 72 14.18 25.54 9.12
C ASN A 72 15.21 25.37 7.99
N LYS A 73 16.01 26.40 7.72
CA LYS A 73 16.98 26.46 6.61
C LYS A 73 18.27 25.65 6.80
N ARG A 74 18.34 24.74 7.76
CA ARG A 74 19.61 24.08 8.13
C ARG A 74 19.59 22.60 7.74
N GLN A 75 20.48 22.26 6.80
CA GLN A 75 20.92 20.92 6.38
C GLN A 75 19.83 19.87 6.18
N LEU A 76 19.43 19.66 4.91
CA LEU A 76 18.55 18.56 4.52
C LEU A 76 19.21 17.19 4.75
N ASN A 77 18.39 16.18 5.03
CA ASN A 77 18.77 14.76 5.10
C ASN A 77 19.80 14.44 6.19
N ASN A 78 19.79 15.22 7.28
CA ASN A 78 20.62 14.98 8.46
C ASN A 78 19.76 14.55 9.65
N SER A 79 20.35 13.78 10.56
CA SER A 79 19.69 13.38 11.81
C SER A 79 20.69 13.43 12.96
N TYR A 80 20.18 13.73 14.14
CA TYR A 80 20.96 13.71 15.37
C TYR A 80 20.07 13.41 16.57
N LYS A 81 20.70 13.05 17.69
CA LYS A 81 20.00 12.77 18.94
C LYS A 81 20.33 13.83 19.99
N ILE A 82 19.29 14.39 20.61
CA ILE A 82 19.38 15.24 21.79
C ILE A 82 19.52 14.31 22.99
N ALA A 83 20.61 14.47 23.74
CA ALA A 83 20.77 13.83 25.04
C ALA A 83 19.85 14.50 26.06
N ILE A 84 19.10 13.67 26.78
CA ILE A 84 18.24 14.08 27.88
C ILE A 84 18.84 13.51 29.17
N LEU A 85 19.61 14.33 29.88
CA LEU A 85 20.29 13.94 31.11
C LEU A 85 19.44 14.32 32.31
N SER A 86 19.07 13.33 33.12
CA SER A 86 18.43 13.54 34.42
C SER A 86 19.50 13.53 35.49
N LEU A 87 19.64 14.62 36.24
CA LEU A 87 20.59 14.72 37.35
C LEU A 87 19.99 14.16 38.63
N LYS A 88 20.85 13.77 39.58
CA LYS A 88 20.44 13.24 40.90
C LYS A 88 19.64 14.25 41.73
N ASN A 89 19.86 15.54 41.52
CA ASN A 89 19.11 16.62 42.16
C ASN A 89 17.70 16.86 41.55
N GLY A 90 17.32 16.09 40.53
CA GLY A 90 16.02 16.20 39.85
C GLY A 90 15.99 17.16 38.66
N SER A 91 17.07 17.91 38.39
CA SER A 91 17.17 18.75 37.19
C SER A 91 17.30 17.90 35.92
N VAL A 92 16.79 18.43 34.80
CA VAL A 92 16.91 17.79 33.48
C VAL A 92 17.64 18.72 32.53
N ILE A 93 18.70 18.23 31.91
CA ILE A 93 19.50 18.96 30.92
C ILE A 93 19.24 18.33 29.55
N LYS A 94 18.83 19.16 28.58
CA LYS A 94 18.65 18.78 27.18
C LYS A 94 19.74 19.44 26.33
N GLY A 95 20.41 18.68 25.48
CA GLY A 95 21.38 19.22 24.53
C GLY A 95 22.07 18.13 23.71
N THR A 96 22.98 18.51 22.81
CA THR A 96 23.77 17.55 22.03
C THR A 96 25.08 17.25 22.76
N ILE A 97 25.51 15.99 22.75
CA ILE A 97 26.81 15.62 23.33
C ILE A 97 27.92 16.19 22.44
N ALA A 98 28.76 17.04 23.01
CA ALA A 98 29.90 17.64 22.32
C ALA A 98 31.19 16.84 22.56
N ASP A 99 31.36 16.28 23.76
CA ASP A 99 32.49 15.44 24.13
C ASP A 99 32.16 14.52 25.31
N LYS A 100 32.84 13.38 25.40
CA LYS A 100 32.75 12.42 26.51
C LYS A 100 34.16 12.08 26.99
N SER A 101 34.52 12.52 28.20
CA SER A 101 35.73 12.07 28.88
C SER A 101 35.41 10.89 29.79
N LYS A 102 36.39 10.39 30.56
CA LYS A 102 36.16 9.28 31.50
C LYS A 102 35.13 9.68 32.58
N ASP A 103 35.28 10.87 33.15
CA ASP A 103 34.55 11.31 34.35
C ASP A 103 33.51 12.41 34.06
N GLU A 104 33.57 13.03 32.87
CA GLU A 104 32.71 14.16 32.50
C GLU A 104 32.06 13.96 31.14
N VAL A 105 30.95 14.66 30.92
CA VAL A 105 30.31 14.82 29.62
C VAL A 105 30.13 16.30 29.35
N ILE A 106 30.47 16.73 28.14
CA ILE A 106 30.25 18.11 27.69
C ILE A 106 29.00 18.11 26.82
N ILE A 107 27.98 18.88 27.24
CA ILE A 107 26.71 19.05 26.54
C ILE A 107 26.66 20.43 25.91
N LYS A 108 26.42 20.50 24.61
CA LYS A 108 26.04 21.73 23.91
C LYS A 108 24.53 21.93 24.06
N SER A 109 24.15 22.83 24.94
CA SER A 109 22.78 23.29 25.15
C SER A 109 22.50 24.56 24.34
N GLU A 110 21.25 25.04 24.37
CA GLU A 110 20.87 26.34 23.79
C GLU A 110 21.59 27.53 24.46
N LEU A 111 21.97 27.38 25.73
CA LEU A 111 22.67 28.41 26.52
C LEU A 111 24.20 28.37 26.35
N GLY A 112 24.73 27.36 25.67
CA GLY A 112 26.17 27.13 25.51
C GLY A 112 26.61 25.74 25.96
N PHE A 113 27.91 25.60 26.22
CA PHE A 113 28.51 24.33 26.65
C PHE A 113 28.41 24.17 28.17
N LEU A 114 27.99 23.00 28.60
CA LEU A 114 27.88 22.59 30.00
C LEU A 114 28.73 21.35 30.23
N THR A 115 29.67 21.43 31.18
CA THR A 115 30.43 20.26 31.63
C THR A 115 29.73 19.66 32.84
N ILE A 116 29.40 18.39 32.77
CA ILE A 116 28.65 17.67 33.81
C ILE A 116 29.47 16.47 34.25
N ASN A 117 29.63 16.30 35.57
CA ASN A 117 30.26 15.11 36.12
C ASN A 117 29.32 13.90 35.97
N LYS A 118 29.82 12.78 35.43
CA LYS A 118 28.99 11.59 35.21
C LYS A 118 28.38 11.03 36.50
N ASN A 119 29.03 11.24 37.65
CA ASN A 119 28.50 10.82 38.95
C ASN A 119 27.24 11.58 39.36
N GLU A 120 26.96 12.74 38.77
CA GLU A 120 25.76 13.52 39.04
C GLU A 120 24.57 13.08 38.17
N ILE A 121 24.83 12.29 37.13
CA ILE A 121 23.82 11.82 36.19
C ILE A 121 23.14 10.57 36.77
N LYS A 122 21.82 10.56 36.75
CA LYS A 122 20.98 9.48 37.28
C LYS A 122 20.72 8.39 36.23
N ASN A 123 20.57 8.78 34.96
CA ASN A 123 20.31 7.88 33.85
C ASN A 123 21.61 7.55 33.10
N ASP A 124 21.63 6.38 32.45
CA ASP A 124 22.80 5.98 31.68
C ASP A 124 22.98 6.92 30.47
N VAL A 125 24.20 7.40 30.27
CA VAL A 125 24.54 8.21 29.09
C VAL A 125 24.83 7.22 27.97
N SER A 126 23.76 6.59 27.49
CA SER A 126 23.82 5.58 26.45
C SER A 126 24.74 6.02 25.31
N GLU A 127 25.47 5.06 24.74
CA GLU A 127 26.10 5.16 23.42
C GLU A 127 24.98 5.25 22.37
N THR A 128 24.22 6.34 22.43
CA THR A 128 23.19 6.62 21.46
C THR A 128 23.87 6.91 20.14
N ASP A 129 23.43 6.18 19.13
CA ASP A 129 23.75 6.42 17.74
C ASP A 129 23.60 7.92 17.45
N GLU A 130 24.71 8.59 17.15
CA GLU A 130 24.72 10.04 16.96
C GLU A 130 23.88 10.45 15.74
N ARG A 131 23.55 9.49 14.87
CA ARG A 131 22.81 9.67 13.62
C ARG A 131 21.68 8.63 13.50
N PRO A 132 20.56 8.82 14.22
CA PRO A 132 19.46 7.87 14.17
C PRO A 132 18.92 7.70 12.75
N GLU A 133 18.52 6.47 12.39
CA GLU A 133 17.78 6.21 11.17
C GLU A 133 16.31 6.59 11.32
N PHE A 134 15.67 6.99 10.21
CA PHE A 134 14.27 7.35 10.24
C PHE A 134 13.40 6.11 10.52
N PRO A 135 12.43 6.15 11.45
CA PRO A 135 11.69 4.95 11.81
C PRO A 135 10.92 4.36 10.63
N ILE A 136 11.18 3.08 10.32
CA ILE A 136 10.59 2.35 9.18
C ILE A 136 9.05 2.30 9.27
N ILE A 137 8.49 2.37 10.49
CA ILE A 137 7.04 2.39 10.71
C ILE A 137 6.34 3.57 10.02
N TYR A 138 7.06 4.65 9.75
CA TYR A 138 6.54 5.83 9.07
C TYR A 138 6.79 5.81 7.57
N LEU A 139 7.50 4.80 7.02
CA LEU A 139 7.83 4.75 5.61
C LEU A 139 6.55 4.77 4.77
N ALA A 140 6.42 5.78 3.92
CA ALA A 140 5.31 5.93 3.01
C ALA A 140 5.41 4.84 1.93
N ASN A 141 4.81 3.69 2.19
CA ASN A 141 4.64 2.62 1.20
C ASN A 141 3.68 3.01 0.05
N ASP A 142 3.22 4.26 0.00
CA ASP A 142 2.14 4.75 -0.86
C ASP A 142 2.44 4.68 -2.36
N LYS A 143 3.71 4.62 -2.78
CA LYS A 143 4.04 4.39 -4.19
C LYS A 143 3.70 2.97 -4.67
N LEU A 144 3.56 2.01 -3.75
CA LEU A 144 3.09 0.65 -4.05
C LEU A 144 1.59 0.45 -3.75
N ASP A 145 0.97 1.36 -2.99
CA ASP A 145 -0.36 1.13 -2.41
C ASP A 145 -1.50 1.87 -3.16
N ASN A 146 -1.24 2.96 -3.88
CA ASN A 146 -2.30 3.64 -4.65
C ASN A 146 -2.23 3.31 -6.14
N GLN A 147 -2.22 2.02 -6.48
CA GLN A 147 -2.09 1.55 -7.87
C GLN A 147 -3.42 1.05 -8.42
N THR A 148 -3.69 1.38 -9.68
CA THR A 148 -4.80 0.80 -10.43
C THR A 148 -4.39 -0.56 -10.92
N ARG A 149 -5.14 -1.61 -10.58
CA ARG A 149 -4.84 -2.96 -11.07
C ARG A 149 -5.73 -3.30 -12.23
N VAL A 150 -5.16 -3.85 -13.30
CA VAL A 150 -5.93 -4.45 -14.40
C VAL A 150 -5.38 -5.83 -14.63
N GLY A 151 -6.27 -6.81 -14.73
CA GLY A 151 -5.86 -8.21 -14.83
C GLY A 151 -6.94 -9.12 -15.37
N GLY A 152 -6.60 -10.40 -15.41
CA GLY A 152 -7.52 -11.47 -15.71
C GLY A 152 -7.34 -12.64 -14.76
N SER A 153 -8.29 -13.56 -14.78
CA SER A 153 -8.20 -14.78 -13.99
C SER A 153 -8.70 -15.99 -14.75
N ILE A 154 -8.26 -17.16 -14.30
CA ILE A 154 -8.79 -18.46 -14.68
C ILE A 154 -9.42 -19.08 -13.44
N THR A 155 -10.58 -19.71 -13.64
CA THR A 155 -11.41 -20.23 -12.55
C THR A 155 -11.73 -21.69 -12.79
N TYR A 156 -11.68 -22.49 -11.73
CA TYR A 156 -12.18 -23.86 -11.67
C TYR A 156 -13.12 -24.00 -10.47
N LEU A 157 -14.39 -24.30 -10.73
CA LEU A 157 -15.49 -24.19 -9.76
C LEU A 157 -16.45 -25.39 -9.83
N PRO A 158 -16.17 -26.46 -9.07
CA PRO A 158 -17.13 -27.50 -8.76
C PRO A 158 -18.39 -26.93 -8.10
N LEU A 159 -19.56 -27.38 -8.56
CA LEU A 159 -20.86 -27.00 -7.99
C LEU A 159 -21.26 -27.97 -6.88
N PHE A 160 -22.05 -27.49 -5.90
CA PHE A 160 -22.61 -28.33 -4.86
C PHE A 160 -23.89 -29.05 -5.34
N PRO A 161 -24.26 -30.19 -4.71
CA PRO A 161 -25.52 -30.86 -5.00
C PRO A 161 -26.74 -29.93 -4.78
N PRO A 162 -27.82 -30.06 -5.58
CA PRO A 162 -28.04 -31.11 -6.57
C PRO A 162 -27.39 -30.85 -7.94
N LEU A 163 -27.01 -29.60 -8.25
CA LEU A 163 -26.51 -29.21 -9.57
C LEU A 163 -25.16 -29.87 -9.89
N GLY A 164 -24.26 -29.94 -8.90
CA GLY A 164 -22.96 -30.60 -9.03
C GLY A 164 -23.01 -32.10 -9.32
N ASN A 165 -24.14 -32.78 -9.08
CA ASN A 165 -24.30 -34.20 -9.44
C ASN A 165 -24.65 -34.39 -10.93
N GLN A 166 -25.15 -33.34 -11.58
CA GLN A 166 -25.70 -33.39 -12.94
C GLN A 166 -24.82 -32.66 -13.96
N THR A 167 -23.95 -31.78 -13.49
CA THR A 167 -23.08 -30.96 -14.33
C THR A 167 -21.64 -31.03 -13.87
N PRO A 168 -20.68 -31.21 -14.78
CA PRO A 168 -19.26 -31.06 -14.47
C PRO A 168 -18.92 -29.71 -13.81
N PRO A 169 -17.70 -29.58 -13.25
CA PRO A 169 -17.21 -28.31 -12.75
C PRO A 169 -17.25 -27.22 -13.81
N LEU A 170 -17.57 -26.00 -13.39
CA LEU A 170 -17.44 -24.82 -14.22
C LEU A 170 -15.97 -24.41 -14.33
N TYR A 171 -15.52 -24.09 -15.53
CA TYR A 171 -14.22 -23.49 -15.79
C TYR A 171 -14.39 -22.26 -16.64
N GLY A 172 -13.50 -21.30 -16.47
CA GLY A 172 -13.67 -20.06 -17.20
C GLY A 172 -12.59 -19.05 -16.99
N VAL A 173 -12.85 -17.89 -17.57
CA VAL A 173 -11.93 -16.76 -17.59
C VAL A 173 -12.64 -15.52 -17.11
N SER A 174 -11.88 -14.60 -16.53
CA SER A 174 -12.40 -13.29 -16.17
C SER A 174 -11.41 -12.19 -16.52
N MET A 175 -11.94 -10.98 -16.62
CA MET A 175 -11.17 -9.75 -16.65
C MET A 175 -11.65 -8.83 -15.53
N PHE A 176 -10.74 -8.09 -14.91
CA PHE A 176 -11.08 -7.20 -13.81
C PHE A 176 -10.22 -5.93 -13.79
N THR A 177 -10.75 -4.91 -13.12
CA THR A 177 -10.04 -3.68 -12.80
C THR A 177 -10.31 -3.26 -11.36
N GLU A 178 -9.28 -2.75 -10.68
CA GLU A 178 -9.32 -2.22 -9.33
C GLU A 178 -8.76 -0.79 -9.38
N PRO A 179 -9.60 0.24 -9.63
CA PRO A 179 -9.11 1.60 -9.78
C PRO A 179 -8.54 2.16 -8.46
N ALA A 180 -7.38 2.82 -8.53
CA ALA A 180 -6.70 3.40 -7.37
C ALA A 180 -7.60 4.41 -6.61
N PHE A 181 -8.35 5.23 -7.35
CA PHE A 181 -9.21 6.28 -6.79
C PHE A 181 -10.45 5.73 -6.04
N LEU A 182 -10.73 4.42 -6.15
CA LEU A 182 -11.82 3.76 -5.42
C LEU A 182 -11.30 2.97 -4.20
N ARG A 183 -10.13 3.35 -3.69
CA ARG A 183 -9.60 2.87 -2.41
C ARG A 183 -10.10 3.75 -1.25
N PHE A 184 -10.58 3.12 -0.19
CA PHE A 184 -11.08 3.83 0.99
C PHE A 184 -10.57 3.20 2.30
N LYS A 185 -10.49 4.05 3.35
CA LYS A 185 -9.92 3.70 4.66
C LYS A 185 -8.51 3.07 4.58
N ASN A 186 -7.75 3.38 3.52
CA ASN A 186 -6.43 2.80 3.19
C ASN A 186 -6.37 1.26 3.20
N THR A 187 -7.51 0.56 3.22
CA THR A 187 -7.57 -0.89 3.49
C THR A 187 -8.40 -1.62 2.45
N TYR A 188 -9.45 -0.97 1.95
CA TYR A 188 -10.41 -1.57 1.04
C TYR A 188 -10.31 -0.93 -0.33
N GLN A 189 -10.28 -1.75 -1.37
CA GLN A 189 -10.25 -1.32 -2.76
C GLN A 189 -11.46 -1.90 -3.50
N LEU A 190 -12.25 -1.03 -4.13
CA LEU A 190 -13.37 -1.47 -4.94
C LEU A 190 -12.88 -1.88 -6.33
N GLY A 191 -13.40 -2.99 -6.84
CA GLY A 191 -13.10 -3.51 -8.17
C GLY A 191 -14.33 -3.94 -8.94
N PHE A 192 -14.13 -4.07 -10.25
CA PHE A 192 -15.13 -4.53 -11.21
C PHE A 192 -14.60 -5.76 -11.93
N LYS A 193 -15.42 -6.78 -12.11
CA LYS A 193 -15.05 -8.03 -12.76
C LYS A 193 -16.13 -8.47 -13.73
N PHE A 194 -15.70 -8.89 -14.92
CA PHE A 194 -16.54 -9.61 -15.87
C PHE A 194 -16.01 -11.03 -15.99
N GLU A 195 -16.88 -12.02 -15.83
CA GLU A 195 -16.53 -13.43 -15.78
C GLU A 195 -17.39 -14.25 -16.74
N TYR A 196 -16.74 -15.16 -17.45
CA TYR A 196 -17.36 -16.16 -18.30
C TYR A 196 -16.98 -17.55 -17.80
N LEU A 197 -17.96 -18.35 -17.38
CA LEU A 197 -17.75 -19.74 -16.99
C LEU A 197 -18.54 -20.70 -17.90
N GLN A 198 -18.01 -21.88 -18.12
CA GLN A 198 -18.62 -22.95 -18.89
C GLN A 198 -18.39 -24.29 -18.22
N SER A 199 -19.39 -25.16 -18.28
CA SER A 199 -19.28 -26.59 -17.99
C SER A 199 -19.68 -27.35 -19.25
N THR A 200 -18.76 -28.09 -19.86
CA THR A 200 -19.07 -29.05 -20.94
C THR A 200 -19.20 -30.44 -20.35
N GLY A 201 -20.43 -30.93 -20.27
CA GLY A 201 -20.74 -32.31 -19.90
C GLY A 201 -21.43 -33.05 -21.04
N PRO A 202 -21.48 -34.39 -20.99
CA PRO A 202 -22.09 -35.21 -22.04
C PRO A 202 -23.62 -35.09 -22.13
N ILE A 203 -24.29 -34.47 -21.15
CA ILE A 203 -25.76 -34.41 -21.05
C ILE A 203 -26.26 -32.98 -20.83
N ASN A 204 -25.64 -32.22 -19.92
CA ASN A 204 -26.03 -30.85 -19.61
C ASN A 204 -24.85 -29.90 -19.74
N GLU A 205 -25.07 -28.78 -20.41
CA GLU A 205 -24.10 -27.70 -20.49
C GLU A 205 -24.63 -26.46 -19.78
N ILE A 206 -23.75 -25.85 -18.99
CA ILE A 206 -24.04 -24.58 -18.32
C ILE A 206 -23.03 -23.58 -18.80
N THR A 207 -23.50 -22.43 -19.24
CA THR A 207 -22.65 -21.26 -19.50
C THR A 207 -23.15 -20.09 -18.68
N THR A 208 -22.25 -19.37 -18.03
CA THR A 208 -22.57 -18.19 -17.23
C THR A 208 -21.77 -17.00 -17.70
N GLN A 209 -22.43 -15.84 -17.78
CA GLN A 209 -21.82 -14.54 -18.01
C GLN A 209 -22.19 -13.63 -16.85
N SER A 210 -21.18 -13.14 -16.13
CA SER A 210 -21.39 -12.49 -14.85
C SER A 210 -20.64 -11.17 -14.75
N GLY A 211 -21.34 -10.13 -14.31
CA GLY A 211 -20.75 -8.84 -13.98
C GLY A 211 -20.80 -8.60 -12.47
N TYR A 212 -19.64 -8.34 -11.86
CA TYR A 212 -19.50 -8.15 -10.42
C TYR A 212 -18.89 -6.80 -10.07
N VAL A 213 -19.39 -6.23 -8.97
CA VAL A 213 -18.69 -5.24 -8.17
C VAL A 213 -18.19 -5.94 -6.92
N TYR A 214 -16.95 -5.72 -6.54
CA TYR A 214 -16.36 -6.38 -5.39
C TYR A 214 -15.49 -5.45 -4.55
N LEU A 215 -15.29 -5.87 -3.30
CA LEU A 215 -14.44 -5.22 -2.33
C LEU A 215 -13.25 -6.13 -2.05
N HIS A 216 -12.06 -5.65 -2.37
CA HIS A 216 -10.78 -6.30 -2.10
C HIS A 216 -10.16 -5.72 -0.84
N GLN A 217 -9.58 -6.59 -0.02
CA GLN A 217 -8.75 -6.23 1.12
C GLN A 217 -7.53 -7.14 1.16
N SER A 218 -6.35 -6.59 1.42
CA SER A 218 -5.14 -7.38 1.64
C SER A 218 -4.44 -7.01 2.95
N LYS A 219 -3.71 -7.97 3.53
CA LYS A 219 -2.95 -7.81 4.76
C LYS A 219 -1.62 -8.55 4.67
N ILE A 220 -0.55 -7.80 4.91
CA ILE A 220 0.81 -8.32 5.01
C ILE A 220 1.08 -8.70 6.46
N PHE A 221 1.53 -9.93 6.69
CA PHE A 221 1.93 -10.42 8.02
C PHE A 221 3.43 -10.33 8.23
N GLN A 222 3.83 -9.98 9.45
CA GLN A 222 5.24 -9.94 9.89
C GLN A 222 6.15 -9.09 8.98
N SER A 223 5.58 -8.08 8.32
CA SER A 223 6.29 -7.23 7.35
C SER A 223 6.98 -8.00 6.21
N ASN A 224 6.56 -9.24 5.95
CA ASN A 224 7.11 -10.06 4.87
C ASN A 224 6.21 -9.97 3.63
N PRO A 225 6.67 -9.41 2.50
CA PRO A 225 5.88 -9.28 1.27
C PRO A 225 5.36 -10.62 0.72
N LEU A 226 6.03 -11.74 1.01
CA LEU A 226 5.57 -13.07 0.62
C LEU A 226 4.38 -13.55 1.46
N LEU A 227 4.13 -12.95 2.63
CA LEU A 227 3.00 -13.26 3.51
C LEU A 227 1.88 -12.23 3.33
N ASP A 228 1.56 -11.90 2.08
CA ASP A 228 0.45 -11.02 1.69
C ASP A 228 -0.78 -11.86 1.35
N PHE A 229 -1.80 -11.81 2.21
CA PHE A 229 -3.07 -12.52 2.06
C PHE A 229 -4.19 -11.54 1.76
N TYR A 230 -5.18 -11.97 0.98
CA TYR A 230 -6.30 -11.14 0.59
C TYR A 230 -7.64 -11.82 0.78
N GLY A 231 -8.67 -10.99 0.85
CA GLY A 231 -10.07 -11.36 0.77
C GLY A 231 -10.82 -10.49 -0.23
N ILE A 232 -11.75 -11.10 -0.94
CA ILE A 232 -12.69 -10.42 -1.83
C ILE A 232 -14.11 -10.82 -1.46
N VAL A 233 -15.00 -9.83 -1.42
CA VAL A 233 -16.45 -10.05 -1.37
C VAL A 233 -17.08 -9.33 -2.56
N GLY A 234 -17.77 -10.07 -3.41
CA GLY A 234 -18.37 -9.55 -4.63
C GLY A 234 -19.86 -9.85 -4.74
N ILE A 235 -20.59 -8.92 -5.34
CA ILE A 235 -22.01 -9.05 -5.70
C ILE A 235 -22.21 -8.65 -7.15
N GLY A 236 -23.17 -9.25 -7.83
CA GLY A 236 -23.32 -9.08 -9.25
C GLY A 236 -24.56 -9.73 -9.82
N ILE A 237 -24.70 -9.64 -11.13
CA ILE A 237 -25.77 -10.27 -11.90
C ILE A 237 -25.14 -11.25 -12.87
N SER A 238 -25.74 -12.43 -12.96
CA SER A 238 -25.29 -13.53 -13.83
C SER A 238 -26.39 -13.89 -14.82
N SER A 239 -26.06 -13.89 -16.10
CA SER A 239 -26.85 -14.53 -17.15
C SER A 239 -26.43 -15.99 -17.26
N ILE A 240 -27.36 -16.90 -17.02
CA ILE A 240 -27.12 -18.35 -17.02
C ILE A 240 -27.89 -18.96 -18.19
N SER A 241 -27.19 -19.68 -19.05
CA SER A 241 -27.79 -20.51 -20.09
C SER A 241 -27.58 -21.97 -19.75
N PHE A 242 -28.69 -22.70 -19.60
CA PHE A 242 -28.73 -24.13 -19.33
C PHE A 242 -29.22 -24.86 -20.59
N ARG A 243 -28.35 -25.70 -21.16
CA ARG A 243 -28.67 -26.54 -22.32
C ARG A 243 -28.84 -27.98 -21.86
N PHE A 244 -30.02 -28.54 -22.10
CA PHE A 244 -30.41 -29.91 -21.73
C PHE A 244 -30.62 -30.83 -22.93
N ASP A 245 -30.63 -30.28 -24.15
CA ASP A 245 -30.68 -31.02 -25.42
C ASP A 245 -30.01 -30.18 -26.53
N GLN A 246 -29.69 -30.77 -27.71
CA GLN A 246 -28.97 -30.09 -28.79
C GLN A 246 -29.65 -28.81 -29.29
N ASN A 247 -30.98 -28.74 -29.23
CA ASN A 247 -31.76 -27.61 -29.74
C ASN A 247 -32.47 -26.78 -28.65
N ASN A 248 -32.44 -27.22 -27.38
CA ASN A 248 -33.22 -26.57 -26.33
C ASN A 248 -32.29 -25.99 -25.25
N SER A 249 -32.36 -24.67 -25.09
CA SER A 249 -31.65 -23.93 -24.06
C SER A 249 -32.62 -22.99 -23.33
N ILE A 250 -32.50 -22.94 -22.01
CA ILE A 250 -33.20 -21.94 -21.18
C ILE A 250 -32.18 -20.94 -20.70
N ILE A 251 -32.51 -19.65 -20.81
CA ILE A 251 -31.68 -18.54 -20.37
C ILE A 251 -32.41 -17.81 -19.25
N GLY A 252 -31.69 -17.54 -18.16
CA GLY A 252 -32.19 -16.80 -17.00
C GLY A 252 -31.18 -15.77 -16.51
N GLN A 253 -31.65 -14.79 -15.75
CA GLN A 253 -30.81 -13.82 -15.07
C GLN A 253 -31.01 -13.91 -13.57
N ASN A 254 -29.93 -14.20 -12.85
CA ASN A 254 -29.96 -14.40 -11.42
C ASN A 254 -28.97 -13.46 -10.73
N PRO A 255 -29.33 -12.84 -9.58
CA PRO A 255 -28.35 -12.26 -8.70
C PRO A 255 -27.30 -13.30 -8.29
N SER A 256 -26.09 -12.84 -8.06
CA SER A 256 -24.98 -13.71 -7.68
C SER A 256 -24.03 -12.99 -6.73
N ALA A 257 -23.41 -13.75 -5.84
CA ALA A 257 -22.42 -13.24 -4.91
C ALA A 257 -21.29 -14.25 -4.76
N TYR A 258 -20.08 -13.76 -4.52
CA TYR A 258 -18.93 -14.60 -4.27
C TYR A 258 -18.06 -14.07 -3.16
N ILE A 259 -17.35 -14.98 -2.52
CA ILE A 259 -16.29 -14.69 -1.55
C ILE A 259 -15.04 -15.43 -2.02
N GLU A 260 -13.91 -14.75 -2.01
CA GLU A 260 -12.62 -15.33 -2.33
C GLU A 260 -11.62 -15.00 -1.23
N LEU A 261 -10.87 -16.01 -0.78
CA LEU A 261 -9.78 -15.84 0.18
C LEU A 261 -8.53 -16.43 -0.43
N GLY A 262 -7.41 -15.72 -0.38
CA GLY A 262 -6.24 -16.15 -1.10
C GLY A 262 -4.94 -15.51 -0.68
N TRP A 263 -3.92 -15.84 -1.46
CA TRP A 263 -2.56 -15.38 -1.33
C TRP A 263 -2.14 -14.57 -2.55
N GLN A 264 -1.45 -13.45 -2.32
CA GLN A 264 -1.00 -12.51 -3.37
C GLN A 264 0.45 -12.02 -3.16
N GLY A 265 1.29 -12.84 -2.50
CA GLY A 265 2.67 -12.48 -2.18
C GLY A 265 3.63 -12.42 -3.37
N LEU A 266 3.23 -12.95 -4.53
CA LEU A 266 4.07 -12.93 -5.74
C LEU A 266 3.85 -11.65 -6.54
N LYS A 267 4.87 -10.77 -6.55
CA LYS A 267 4.91 -9.52 -7.32
C LYS A 267 6.23 -9.44 -8.08
N TYR A 268 6.19 -9.11 -9.36
CA TYR A 268 7.38 -8.97 -10.21
C TYR A 268 7.29 -7.70 -11.06
N GLY A 269 8.10 -6.70 -10.73
CA GLY A 269 8.01 -5.38 -11.35
C GLY A 269 6.62 -4.79 -11.15
N HIS A 270 5.95 -4.42 -12.25
CA HIS A 270 4.57 -3.94 -12.23
C HIS A 270 3.53 -5.08 -12.25
N SER A 271 3.94 -6.34 -12.32
CA SER A 271 3.02 -7.46 -12.39
C SER A 271 2.68 -8.01 -11.00
N PHE A 272 1.46 -8.51 -10.84
CA PHE A 272 1.02 -9.20 -9.63
C PHE A 272 0.33 -10.52 -9.99
N TYR A 273 0.35 -11.46 -9.04
CA TYR A 273 -0.30 -12.76 -9.18
C TYR A 273 -1.02 -13.11 -7.88
N ARG A 274 -2.18 -13.75 -8.00
CA ARG A 274 -2.97 -14.22 -6.87
C ARG A 274 -3.47 -15.63 -7.10
N ILE A 275 -3.56 -16.37 -6.00
CA ILE A 275 -4.19 -17.69 -5.96
C ILE A 275 -5.19 -17.65 -4.82
N GLY A 276 -6.45 -17.89 -5.15
CA GLY A 276 -7.57 -17.79 -4.23
C GLY A 276 -8.46 -19.01 -4.24
N TRP A 277 -9.08 -19.26 -3.09
CA TRP A 277 -10.21 -20.17 -2.96
C TRP A 277 -11.50 -19.36 -3.06
N LYS A 278 -12.29 -19.64 -4.09
CA LYS A 278 -13.50 -18.91 -4.44
C LYS A 278 -14.75 -19.72 -4.15
N ASN A 279 -15.72 -19.09 -3.51
CA ASN A 279 -17.07 -19.60 -3.30
C ASN A 279 -18.04 -18.69 -4.04
N LEU A 280 -18.83 -19.23 -4.97
CA LEU A 280 -19.77 -18.48 -5.79
C LEU A 280 -21.18 -19.05 -5.61
N CYS A 281 -22.17 -18.20 -5.42
CA CYS A 281 -23.58 -18.57 -5.31
C CYS A 281 -24.44 -17.77 -6.31
N PHE A 282 -25.37 -18.47 -6.96
CA PHE A 282 -26.44 -17.92 -7.78
C PHE A 282 -27.76 -18.03 -7.00
N PHE A 283 -28.50 -16.93 -6.93
CA PHE A 283 -29.74 -16.84 -6.18
C PHE A 283 -30.93 -16.89 -7.15
N GLU A 284 -31.72 -17.97 -7.07
CA GLU A 284 -33.02 -18.09 -7.71
C GLU A 284 -34.13 -17.86 -6.68
N ILE A 285 -35.35 -17.63 -7.17
CA ILE A 285 -36.52 -17.33 -6.31
C ILE A 285 -36.75 -18.46 -5.28
N GLU A 286 -36.54 -19.71 -5.69
CA GLU A 286 -36.84 -20.88 -4.86
C GLU A 286 -35.60 -21.59 -4.31
N LYS A 287 -34.43 -21.39 -4.91
CA LYS A 287 -33.21 -22.18 -4.61
C LYS A 287 -31.95 -21.33 -4.73
N ILE A 288 -30.91 -21.75 -4.00
CA ILE A 288 -29.57 -21.16 -4.09
C ILE A 288 -28.64 -22.25 -4.61
N HIS A 289 -27.91 -21.93 -5.67
CA HIS A 289 -26.95 -22.83 -6.30
C HIS A 289 -25.54 -22.29 -6.07
N CYS A 290 -24.74 -23.01 -5.30
CA CYS A 290 -23.38 -22.59 -4.96
C CYS A 290 -22.33 -23.56 -5.50
N GLY A 291 -21.11 -23.06 -5.67
CA GLY A 291 -19.91 -23.83 -5.97
C GLY A 291 -18.70 -23.29 -5.22
N SER A 292 -17.67 -24.12 -5.12
CA SER A 292 -16.45 -23.80 -4.38
C SER A 292 -15.24 -24.40 -5.09
N GLY A 293 -14.22 -23.58 -5.32
CA GLY A 293 -13.07 -23.99 -6.10
C GLY A 293 -11.94 -22.95 -6.10
N LEU A 294 -11.10 -23.02 -7.14
CA LEU A 294 -9.86 -22.25 -7.23
C LEU A 294 -9.97 -21.15 -8.27
N GLU A 295 -9.37 -20.02 -7.98
CA GLU A 295 -9.16 -18.93 -8.91
C GLU A 295 -7.68 -18.53 -8.91
N MET A 296 -7.09 -18.46 -10.10
CA MET A 296 -5.74 -17.93 -10.29
C MET A 296 -5.85 -16.66 -11.10
N SER A 297 -5.39 -15.55 -10.55
CA SER A 297 -5.45 -14.24 -11.19
C SER A 297 -4.08 -13.61 -11.34
N GLY A 298 -3.95 -12.72 -12.31
CA GLY A 298 -2.73 -11.96 -12.52
C GLY A 298 -2.98 -10.76 -13.41
N GLY A 299 -2.07 -9.81 -13.36
CA GLY A 299 -2.22 -8.57 -14.08
C GLY A 299 -1.08 -7.61 -13.84
N ILE A 300 -1.35 -6.34 -14.12
CA ILE A 300 -0.41 -5.24 -14.02
C ILE A 300 -0.98 -4.13 -13.13
N ASN A 301 -0.08 -3.50 -12.39
CA ASN A 301 -0.31 -2.33 -11.58
C ASN A 301 0.13 -1.07 -12.35
N PHE A 302 -0.70 -0.03 -12.29
CA PHE A 302 -0.48 1.29 -12.88
C PHE A 302 -0.49 2.38 -11.81
#